data_AF-A0A849BJ78-F1
#
_entry.id   AF-A0A849BJ78-F1
#
_cell.length_a   1.000
_cell.length_b   1.000
_cell.length_c   1.000
_cell.angle_alpha   90.00
_cell.angle_beta   90.00
_cell.angle_gamma   90.00
#
_symmetry.space_group_name_H-M   'P 1'
#
loop_
_entity.id
_entity.type
_entity.pdbx_description
1 polymer ?
#
loop_
_entity_poly.entity_id
_entity_poly.type
_entity_poly.pdbx_seq_one_letter_code
_entity_poly.pdbx_strand_id
1 'polypeptide(L)'
;MSRYEVLEVNDSRDFCECCGKTGLKRVVFIRDTETNDVKHFGTTCAASPTKGFGVDKEIKAAVARFNSQGTAVSRAAYYEYKRRGGSYIAHPTKAHTWIPADQTVFDAVHAEILASLKEQRYAGA
;
A
#
# COMPACT_ATOMS: atom_id res chain seq x y z
N MET A 1 25.11 -8.60 9.14
CA MET A 1 23.77 -8.08 9.46
C MET A 1 23.76 -6.60 9.10
N SER A 2 22.75 -6.12 8.39
CA SER A 2 22.56 -4.68 8.16
C SER A 2 22.15 -4.03 9.47
N ARG A 3 22.66 -2.83 9.77
CA ARG A 3 22.24 -2.01 10.93
C ARG A 3 20.75 -1.67 10.90
N TYR A 4 20.18 -1.64 9.70
CA TYR A 4 18.79 -1.29 9.50
C TYR A 4 17.99 -2.52 9.07
N GLU A 5 16.73 -2.53 9.46
CA GLU A 5 15.78 -3.59 9.15
C GLU A 5 14.44 -2.98 8.73
N VAL A 6 13.91 -3.46 7.61
CA VAL A 6 12.59 -3.05 7.13
C VAL A 6 11.53 -3.90 7.83
N LEU A 7 10.71 -3.26 8.67
CA LEU A 7 9.65 -3.95 9.40
C LEU A 7 8.44 -4.17 8.49
N GLU A 8 7.92 -3.08 7.92
CA GLU A 8 6.73 -3.13 7.08
C GLU A 8 6.56 -1.87 6.22
N VAL A 9 5.60 -1.93 5.31
CA VAL A 9 5.10 -0.80 4.54
C VAL A 9 3.60 -0.73 4.77
N ASN A 10 3.12 0.39 5.29
CA ASN A 10 1.68 0.62 5.48
C ASN A 10 1.35 2.12 5.35
N ASP A 11 0.08 2.45 5.52
CA ASP A 11 -0.51 3.79 5.41
C ASP A 11 -0.96 4.35 6.77
N SER A 12 -0.45 3.80 7.89
CA SER A 12 -0.77 4.28 9.24
C SER A 12 -0.22 5.68 9.54
N ARG A 13 0.82 6.09 8.80
CA ARG A 13 1.39 7.44 8.81
C ARG A 13 1.47 7.94 7.39
N ASP A 14 1.34 9.25 7.23
CA ASP A 14 1.29 9.92 5.94
C ASP A 14 2.44 10.93 5.76
N PHE A 15 3.44 10.93 6.65
CA PHE A 15 4.56 11.85 6.58
C PHE A 15 5.92 11.14 6.66
N CYS A 16 6.96 11.84 6.22
CA CYS A 16 8.33 11.33 6.20
C CYS A 16 9.17 12.02 7.28
N GLU A 17 9.74 11.26 8.21
CA GLU A 17 10.60 11.81 9.27
C GLU A 17 11.95 12.33 8.76
N CYS A 18 12.32 12.00 7.53
CA CYS A 18 13.54 12.51 6.91
C CYS A 18 13.39 13.92 6.33
N CYS A 19 12.27 14.23 5.68
CA CYS A 19 12.11 15.47 4.92
C CYS A 19 10.87 16.27 5.29
N GLY A 20 10.06 15.78 6.24
CA GLY A 20 8.83 16.43 6.67
C GLY A 20 7.69 16.40 5.64
N LYS A 21 7.88 15.78 4.47
CA LYS A 21 6.83 15.71 3.44
C LYS A 21 5.62 14.93 3.98
N THR A 22 4.45 15.54 3.89
CA THR A 22 3.14 15.00 4.34
C THR A 22 2.27 14.57 3.14
N GLY A 23 1.11 13.96 3.41
CA GLY A 23 0.17 13.50 2.38
C GLY A 23 0.69 12.30 1.57
N LEU A 24 1.58 11.49 2.16
CA LEU A 24 2.11 10.29 1.54
C LEU A 24 1.06 9.18 1.62
N LYS A 25 0.86 8.49 0.49
CA LYS A 25 -0.07 7.35 0.42
C LYS A 25 0.34 6.13 1.26
N ARG A 26 1.60 6.11 1.69
CA ARG A 26 2.26 5.01 2.41
C ARG A 26 3.65 5.42 2.86
N VAL A 27 4.14 4.76 3.89
CA VAL A 27 5.48 4.91 4.43
C VAL A 27 6.14 3.55 4.68
N VAL A 28 7.46 3.55 4.75
CA VAL A 28 8.28 2.39 5.09
C VAL A 28 8.75 2.54 6.53
N PHE A 29 8.49 1.54 7.37
CA PHE A 29 8.98 1.48 8.73
C PHE A 29 10.33 0.77 8.76
N ILE A 30 11.34 1.45 9.29
CA ILE A 30 12.70 0.95 9.40
C ILE A 30 13.11 0.99 10.87
N ARG A 31 13.58 -0.13 11.38
CA ARG A 31 14.21 -0.25 12.70
C ARG A 31 15.72 -0.08 12.57
N ASP A 32 16.30 0.75 13.43
CA ASP A 32 17.74 0.76 13.68
C ASP A 32 18.05 -0.29 14.76
N THR A 33 18.82 -1.32 14.43
CA THR A 33 19.13 -2.41 15.36
C THR A 33 20.12 -2.02 16.44
N GLU A 34 20.84 -0.89 16.29
CA GLU A 34 21.76 -0.39 17.31
C GLU A 34 21.02 0.38 18.41
N THR A 35 20.02 1.20 18.03
CA THR A 35 19.26 2.02 18.99
C THR A 35 17.89 1.45 19.35
N ASN A 36 17.43 0.44 18.61
CA ASN A 36 16.04 -0.06 18.61
C ASN A 36 14.98 0.97 18.23
N ASP A 37 15.37 2.12 17.67
CA ASP A 37 14.40 3.12 17.22
C ASP A 37 13.70 2.66 15.93
N VAL A 38 12.38 2.79 15.91
CA VAL A 38 11.57 2.59 14.71
C VAL A 38 11.19 3.94 14.14
N LYS A 39 11.61 4.18 12.90
CA LYS A 39 11.34 5.42 12.15
C LYS A 39 10.59 5.12 10.88
N HIS A 40 9.92 6.14 10.34
CA HIS A 40 9.11 5.98 9.13
C HIS A 40 9.44 7.02 8.07
N PHE A 41 9.52 6.54 6.83
CA PHE A 41 10.01 7.31 5.71
C PHE A 41 9.12 7.11 4.48
N GLY A 42 8.95 8.16 3.67
CA GLY A 42 8.37 7.98 2.34
C GLY A 42 9.20 7.00 1.51
N THR A 43 8.55 6.23 0.64
CA THR A 43 9.22 5.16 -0.15
C THR A 43 10.44 5.63 -0.93
N THR A 44 10.40 6.86 -1.45
CA THR A 44 11.52 7.47 -2.18
C THR A 44 12.68 7.84 -1.25
N CYS A 45 12.37 8.35 -0.05
CA CYS A 45 13.40 8.68 0.95
C CYS A 45 14.03 7.41 1.52
N ALA A 46 13.23 6.38 1.77
CA ALA A 46 13.70 5.09 2.23
C ALA A 46 14.66 4.44 1.21
N ALA A 47 14.33 4.46 -0.08
CA ALA A 47 15.16 3.89 -1.14
C ALA A 47 16.29 4.82 -1.65
N SER A 48 16.55 5.93 -0.96
CA SER A 48 17.58 6.90 -1.38
C SER A 48 18.96 6.44 -0.93
N PRO A 49 19.95 6.31 -1.84
CA PRO A 49 21.32 5.96 -1.49
C PRO A 49 21.94 6.95 -0.50
N THR A 50 21.55 8.23 -0.56
CA THR A 50 22.02 9.29 0.34
C THR A 50 21.62 9.06 1.79
N LYS A 51 20.60 8.24 2.06
CA LYS A 51 20.19 7.88 3.42
C LYS A 51 20.93 6.68 3.97
N GLY A 52 21.60 5.91 3.10
CA GLY A 52 22.58 4.92 3.52
C GLY A 52 22.04 3.77 4.38
N PHE A 53 20.75 3.43 4.27
CA PHE A 53 20.19 2.32 5.04
C PHE A 53 20.77 0.96 4.62
N GLY A 54 21.26 0.83 3.38
CA GLY A 54 21.89 -0.40 2.89
C GLY A 54 20.94 -1.60 2.78
N VAL A 55 19.62 -1.36 2.82
CA VAL A 55 18.54 -2.36 2.74
C VAL A 55 17.60 -2.10 1.57
N ASP A 56 18.14 -1.60 0.45
CA ASP A 56 17.36 -1.22 -0.73
C ASP A 56 16.55 -2.39 -1.31
N LYS A 57 17.07 -3.61 -1.23
CA LYS A 57 16.40 -4.81 -1.75
C LYS A 57 15.17 -5.14 -0.92
N GLU A 58 15.29 -5.05 0.40
CA GLU A 58 14.25 -5.28 1.39
C GLU A 58 13.15 -4.22 1.28
N ILE A 59 13.54 -2.95 1.11
CA ILE A 59 12.60 -1.84 0.87
C ILE A 59 11.81 -2.11 -0.41
N LYS A 60 12.48 -2.44 -1.52
CA LYS A 60 11.82 -2.75 -2.80
C LYS A 60 10.89 -3.96 -2.69
N ALA A 61 11.32 -5.02 -2.00
CA ALA A 61 10.51 -6.21 -1.78
C ALA A 61 9.27 -5.91 -0.94
N ALA A 62 9.40 -5.12 0.13
CA ALA A 62 8.28 -4.74 0.99
C ALA A 62 7.28 -3.84 0.24
N VAL A 63 7.77 -2.86 -0.53
CA VAL A 63 6.96 -2.00 -1.40
C VAL A 63 6.24 -2.82 -2.48
N ALA A 64 6.92 -3.76 -3.12
CA ALA A 64 6.33 -4.65 -4.12
C ALA A 64 5.24 -5.53 -3.52
N ARG A 65 5.48 -6.09 -2.32
CA ARG A 65 4.48 -6.87 -1.58
C ARG A 65 3.24 -6.04 -1.29
N PHE A 66 3.40 -4.83 -0.76
CA PHE A 66 2.30 -3.91 -0.49
C PHE A 66 1.49 -3.60 -1.77
N ASN A 67 2.16 -3.30 -2.89
CA ASN A 67 1.49 -3.07 -4.18
C ASN A 67 0.73 -4.30 -4.66
N SER A 68 1.34 -5.48 -4.59
CA SER A 68 0.74 -6.73 -5.06
C SER A 68 -0.54 -7.07 -4.29
N GLN A 69 -0.57 -6.76 -2.99
CA GLN A 69 -1.75 -6.90 -2.16
C GLN A 69 -2.86 -5.94 -2.61
N GLY A 70 -2.53 -4.65 -2.83
CA GLY A 70 -3.47 -3.68 -3.37
C GLY A 70 -4.06 -4.12 -4.72
N THR A 71 -3.22 -4.62 -5.64
CA THR A 71 -3.67 -5.16 -6.93
C THR A 71 -4.58 -6.38 -6.77
N ALA A 72 -4.27 -7.29 -5.83
CA ALA A 72 -5.10 -8.45 -5.56
C ALA A 72 -6.49 -8.05 -5.04
N VAL A 73 -6.55 -7.08 -4.11
CA VAL A 73 -7.81 -6.50 -3.60
C VAL A 73 -8.61 -5.90 -4.75
N SER A 74 -8.01 -5.01 -5.55
CA SER A 74 -8.73 -4.36 -6.65
C SER A 74 -9.21 -5.36 -7.70
N ARG A 75 -8.44 -6.41 -7.98
CA ARG A 75 -8.83 -7.48 -8.91
C ARG A 75 -10.00 -8.29 -8.36
N ALA A 76 -9.97 -8.66 -7.09
CA ALA A 76 -11.08 -9.39 -6.45
C ALA A 76 -12.35 -8.51 -6.40
N ALA A 77 -12.21 -7.24 -6.04
CA ALA A 77 -13.32 -6.27 -6.03
C ALA A 77 -13.94 -6.10 -7.42
N TYR A 78 -13.13 -6.05 -8.49
CA TYR A 78 -13.62 -6.02 -9.87
C TYR A 78 -14.53 -7.21 -10.19
N TYR A 79 -14.09 -8.44 -9.90
CA TYR A 79 -14.87 -9.64 -10.21
C TYR A 79 -16.12 -9.76 -9.34
N GLU A 80 -16.03 -9.41 -8.06
CA GLU A 80 -17.18 -9.37 -7.15
C GLU A 80 -18.22 -8.36 -7.64
N TYR A 81 -17.78 -7.14 -7.97
CA TYR A 81 -18.66 -6.10 -8.48
C TYR A 81 -19.38 -6.54 -9.76
N LYS A 82 -18.65 -7.14 -10.72
CA LYS A 82 -19.23 -7.73 -11.93
C LYS A 82 -20.23 -8.86 -11.61
N ARG A 83 -19.94 -9.72 -10.63
CA ARG A 83 -20.84 -10.80 -10.20
C ARG A 83 -22.13 -10.27 -9.56
N ARG A 84 -22.07 -9.13 -8.86
CA ARG A 84 -23.25 -8.43 -8.31
C ARG A 84 -24.05 -7.65 -9.36
N GLY A 85 -23.75 -7.82 -10.65
CA GLY A 85 -24.42 -7.13 -11.76
C GLY A 85 -23.84 -5.75 -12.08
N GLY A 86 -22.72 -5.37 -11.46
CA GLY A 86 -22.03 -4.11 -11.73
C GLY A 86 -21.58 -3.97 -13.18
N SER A 87 -21.61 -2.73 -13.67
CA SER A 87 -21.18 -2.35 -15.00
C SER A 87 -20.19 -1.19 -14.94
N TYR A 88 -19.46 -0.96 -16.02
CA TYR A 88 -18.52 0.14 -16.13
C TYR A 88 -18.98 1.08 -17.24
N ILE A 89 -18.86 2.38 -17.00
CA ILE A 89 -19.12 3.45 -17.97
C ILE A 89 -17.83 4.17 -18.32
N ALA A 90 -17.79 4.79 -19.50
CA ALA A 90 -16.65 5.60 -19.89
C ALA A 90 -16.49 6.77 -18.93
N HIS A 91 -15.26 7.06 -18.52
CA HIS A 91 -14.97 8.15 -17.60
C HIS A 91 -15.34 9.49 -18.27
N PRO A 92 -16.12 10.37 -17.60
CA PRO A 92 -16.71 11.55 -18.24
C PRO A 92 -15.67 12.55 -18.75
N THR A 93 -14.53 12.67 -18.06
CA THR A 93 -13.47 13.64 -18.39
C THR A 93 -12.16 13.01 -18.89
N LYS A 94 -12.05 11.68 -18.95
CA LYS A 94 -10.80 10.99 -19.29
C LYS A 94 -11.06 9.96 -20.40
N ALA A 95 -10.62 10.27 -21.60
CA ALA A 95 -10.73 9.38 -22.74
C ALA A 95 -10.08 8.01 -22.44
N HIS A 96 -10.65 6.95 -23.02
CA HIS A 96 -10.17 5.57 -22.90
C HIS A 96 -10.04 5.02 -21.46
N THR A 97 -10.70 5.66 -20.49
CA THR A 97 -10.75 5.21 -19.10
C THR A 97 -12.17 4.80 -18.74
N TRP A 98 -12.32 3.82 -17.85
CA TRP A 98 -13.60 3.29 -17.40
C TRP A 98 -13.73 3.42 -15.89
N ILE A 99 -14.92 3.78 -15.42
CA ILE A 99 -15.27 3.86 -14.00
C ILE A 99 -16.48 2.97 -13.71
N PRO A 100 -16.63 2.46 -12.48
CA PRO A 100 -17.86 1.79 -12.07
C PRO A 100 -19.07 2.68 -12.34
N ALA A 101 -20.15 2.11 -12.89
CA ALA A 101 -21.40 2.83 -13.10
C ALA A 101 -22.04 3.23 -11.76
N ASP A 102 -21.83 2.40 -10.74
CA ASP A 102 -22.19 2.66 -9.34
C ASP A 102 -20.91 2.60 -8.49
N GLN A 103 -20.37 3.78 -8.21
CA GLN A 103 -19.14 3.92 -7.42
C GLN A 103 -19.37 3.49 -5.96
N THR A 104 -20.54 3.77 -5.40
CA THR A 104 -20.87 3.43 -4.01
C THR A 104 -20.87 1.92 -3.78
N VAL A 105 -21.48 1.17 -4.70
CA VAL A 105 -21.49 -0.30 -4.63
C VAL A 105 -20.09 -0.87 -4.85
N PHE A 106 -19.30 -0.30 -5.76
CA PHE A 106 -17.92 -0.71 -5.97
C PHE A 106 -17.05 -0.46 -4.73
N ASP A 107 -17.18 0.70 -4.09
CA ASP A 107 -16.42 1.07 -2.91
C ASP A 107 -16.78 0.17 -1.71
N ALA A 108 -18.07 -0.16 -1.55
CA ALA A 108 -18.53 -1.12 -0.54
C ALA A 108 -17.93 -2.51 -0.77
N VAL A 109 -18.01 -3.03 -2.00
CA VAL A 109 -17.38 -4.30 -2.39
C VAL A 109 -15.87 -4.28 -2.12
N HIS A 110 -15.19 -3.20 -2.48
CA HIS A 110 -13.76 -3.06 -2.27
C HIS A 110 -13.41 -3.08 -0.77
N ALA A 111 -14.20 -2.38 0.06
CA ALA A 111 -14.04 -2.37 1.51
C ALA A 111 -14.27 -3.76 2.14
N GLU A 112 -15.31 -4.49 1.70
CA GLU A 112 -15.59 -5.86 2.14
C GLU A 112 -14.43 -6.82 1.84
N ILE A 113 -13.90 -6.79 0.61
CA ILE A 113 -12.76 -7.62 0.21
C ILE A 113 -11.51 -7.25 1.01
N LEU A 114 -11.26 -5.96 1.21
CA LEU A 114 -10.13 -5.48 2.00
C LEU A 114 -10.23 -5.94 3.46
N ALA A 115 -11.42 -5.87 4.06
CA ALA A 115 -11.67 -6.35 5.42
C ALA A 115 -11.42 -7.86 5.53
N SER A 116 -11.96 -8.66 4.61
CA SER A 116 -11.78 -10.12 4.60
C SER A 116 -10.30 -10.52 4.51
N LEU A 117 -9.51 -9.83 3.69
CA LEU A 117 -8.07 -10.10 3.56
C LEU A 117 -7.28 -9.67 4.80
N LYS A 118 -7.68 -8.59 5.48
CA LYS A 118 -7.08 -8.20 6.76
C LYS A 118 -7.36 -9.24 7.84
N GLU A 119 -8.60 -9.74 7.93
CA GLU A 119 -9.00 -10.77 8.90
C GLU A 119 -8.22 -12.08 8.71
N GLN A 120 -8.08 -12.56 7.46
CA GLN A 120 -7.27 -13.75 7.15
C GLN A 120 -5.81 -13.60 7.57
N ARG A 121 -5.27 -12.38 7.54
CA ARG A 121 -3.89 -12.10 7.98
C ARG A 121 -3.74 -12.15 9.50
N TYR A 122 -4.73 -11.68 10.26
CA TYR A 122 -4.70 -11.77 11.73
C TYR A 122 -5.04 -13.17 12.25
N ALA A 123 -5.81 -13.96 11.50
CA ALA A 123 -6.11 -15.35 11.85
C ALA A 123 -4.94 -16.32 11.63
N GLY A 124 -3.88 -15.88 10.92
CA GLY A 124 -2.69 -16.68 10.63
C GLY A 124 -1.40 -16.21 11.32
N ALA A 125 -1.52 -15.32 12.32
CA ALA A 125 -0.40 -14.82 13.13
C ALA A 125 -0.36 -15.48 14.51
#